data_AF-A0A0C9YNQ8-F1
#
_entry.id   AF-A0A0C9YNQ8-F1
#
_cell.length_a   1.000
_cell.length_b   1.000
_cell.length_c   1.000
_cell.angle_alpha   90.00
_cell.angle_beta   90.00
_cell.angle_gamma   90.00
#
_symmetry.space_group_name_H-M   'P 1'
#
loop_
_entity.id
_entity.type
_entity.pdbx_description
1 polymer ?
#
loop_
_entity_poly.entity_id
_entity_poly.type
_entity_poly.pdbx_seq_one_letter_code
_entity_poly.pdbx_strand_id
1 'polypeptide(L)'
;MCGALSRTRAIAISYGTVHRVTPTEWIEPAHLLAVRIIKHLWENWGRDTRNGKVDLYTVNIPMIPQLATPDGLDTYWAFMWRNSYGQLFKALDENQVTMGVLSFEWSPDIKPLVSPDISTLPIGSDGWAFSMGYATVTPLMACFAEAESCEETDCARKPRLLRL
;
A
#
# COMPACT_ATOMS: atom_id res chain seq x y z
N MET A 1 7.97 9.39 6.79
CA MET A 1 7.21 10.12 7.84
C MET A 1 8.01 11.24 8.48
N CYS A 2 9.23 11.00 9.00
CA CYS A 2 10.03 12.04 9.66
C CYS A 2 10.24 13.32 8.83
N GLY A 3 10.49 13.19 7.52
CA GLY A 3 10.59 14.35 6.63
C GLY A 3 9.31 15.21 6.60
N ALA A 4 8.14 14.56 6.52
CA ALA A 4 6.85 15.24 6.50
C ALA A 4 6.54 15.96 7.81
N LEU A 5 6.88 15.35 8.96
CA LEU A 5 6.80 15.99 10.28
C LEU A 5 7.67 17.26 10.36
N SER A 6 8.81 17.27 9.66
CA SER A 6 9.70 18.43 9.54
C SER A 6 9.31 19.41 8.42
N ARG A 7 8.07 19.34 7.91
CA ARG A 7 7.55 20.18 6.82
C ARG A 7 8.28 20.02 5.48
N THR A 8 8.90 18.86 5.25
CA THR A 8 9.54 18.50 3.98
C THR A 8 8.64 17.53 3.23
N ARG A 9 8.32 17.84 1.96
CA ARG A 9 7.61 16.92 1.06
C ARG A 9 8.30 15.57 1.02
N ALA A 10 7.54 14.50 1.20
CA ALA A 10 8.10 13.15 1.24
C ALA A 10 7.31 12.18 0.36
N ILE A 11 8.01 11.29 -0.34
CA ILE A 11 7.43 10.17 -1.08
C ILE A 11 8.05 8.90 -0.51
N ALA A 12 7.22 7.98 -0.03
CA ALA A 12 7.63 6.64 0.35
C ALA A 12 7.29 5.68 -0.80
N ILE A 13 8.23 4.81 -1.16
CA ILE A 13 8.08 3.86 -2.27
C ILE A 13 8.37 2.46 -1.76
N SER A 14 7.48 1.53 -2.08
CA SER A 14 7.58 0.12 -1.73
C SER A 14 7.33 -0.76 -2.95
N TYR A 15 8.14 -1.82 -3.08
CA TYR A 15 7.96 -2.86 -4.08
C TYR A 15 7.29 -4.07 -3.42
N GLY A 16 6.07 -4.40 -3.85
CA GLY A 16 5.33 -5.53 -3.30
C GLY A 16 5.72 -6.82 -3.99
N THR A 17 6.51 -7.66 -3.31
CA THR A 17 6.97 -8.95 -3.84
C THR A 17 6.03 -10.07 -3.42
N VAL A 18 5.36 -10.71 -4.38
CA VAL A 18 4.59 -11.94 -4.16
C VAL A 18 5.41 -13.21 -4.43
N HIS A 19 6.52 -13.07 -5.14
CA HIS A 19 7.46 -14.16 -5.42
C HIS A 19 8.62 -14.18 -4.42
N ARG A 20 9.00 -15.39 -3.98
CA ARG A 20 10.13 -15.58 -3.05
C ARG A 20 11.46 -15.08 -3.61
N VAL A 21 11.62 -15.19 -4.93
CA VAL A 21 12.75 -14.62 -5.67
C VAL A 21 12.14 -13.76 -6.78
N THR A 22 12.47 -12.47 -6.75
CA THR A 22 12.03 -11.52 -7.77
C THR A 22 12.88 -11.69 -9.02
N PRO A 23 12.28 -12.00 -10.19
CA PRO A 23 13.00 -12.05 -11.45
C PRO A 23 13.64 -10.71 -11.82
N THR A 24 14.85 -10.75 -12.35
CA THR A 24 15.66 -9.55 -12.62
C THR A 24 15.06 -8.68 -13.73
N GLU A 25 14.32 -9.28 -14.66
CA GLU A 25 13.62 -8.62 -15.75
C GLU A 25 12.53 -7.63 -15.27
N TRP A 26 12.08 -7.74 -14.02
CA TRP A 26 11.07 -6.82 -13.47
C TRP A 26 11.69 -5.58 -12.83
N ILE A 27 12.98 -5.62 -12.49
CA ILE A 27 13.64 -4.58 -11.70
C ILE A 27 13.72 -3.26 -12.47
N GLU A 28 14.23 -3.29 -13.69
CA GLU A 28 14.37 -2.08 -14.49
C GLU A 28 13.01 -1.44 -14.82
N PRO A 29 11.99 -2.17 -15.33
CA PRO A 29 10.66 -1.60 -15.54
C PRO A 29 10.03 -1.02 -14.26
N ALA A 30 10.22 -1.68 -13.11
CA ALA A 30 9.71 -1.18 -11.84
C ALA A 30 10.36 0.15 -11.44
N HIS A 31 11.68 0.29 -11.64
CA HIS A 31 12.40 1.54 -11.39
C HIS A 31 11.97 2.65 -12.35
N LEU A 32 11.79 2.34 -13.64
CA LEU A 32 11.30 3.31 -14.62
C LEU A 32 9.91 3.83 -14.25
N LEU A 33 9.01 2.94 -13.83
CA LEU A 33 7.69 3.31 -13.34
C LEU A 33 7.79 4.17 -12.06
N ALA A 34 8.63 3.78 -11.10
CA ALA A 34 8.84 4.55 -9.88
C ALA A 34 9.32 5.98 -10.19
N VAL A 35 10.30 6.14 -11.09
CA VAL A 35 10.80 7.46 -11.50
C VAL A 35 9.71 8.29 -12.15
N ARG A 36 8.88 7.70 -13.03
CA ARG A 36 7.73 8.39 -13.64
C ARG A 36 6.75 8.89 -12.58
N ILE A 37 6.39 8.04 -11.62
CA ILE A 37 5.49 8.40 -10.51
C ILE A 37 6.10 9.52 -9.67
N ILE A 38 7.36 9.39 -9.25
CA ILE A 38 8.06 10.40 -8.43
C ILE A 38 8.06 11.74 -9.16
N LYS A 39 8.45 11.75 -10.43
CA LYS A 39 8.53 12.98 -11.24
C LYS A 39 7.15 13.63 -11.34
N HIS A 40 6.12 12.85 -11.68
CA HIS A 40 4.76 13.34 -11.79
C HIS A 40 4.27 13.96 -10.47
N LEU A 41 4.47 13.28 -9.34
CA LEU A 41 4.07 13.77 -8.02
C LEU A 41 4.85 15.02 -7.60
N TRP A 42 6.15 15.06 -7.91
CA TRP A 42 7.00 16.21 -7.60
C TRP A 42 6.57 17.47 -8.34
N GLU A 43 6.26 17.34 -9.63
CA GLU A 43 5.81 18.43 -10.50
C GLU A 43 4.36 18.85 -10.16
N ASN A 44 3.50 17.91 -9.76
CA ASN A 44 2.07 18.10 -9.54
C ASN A 44 1.65 17.84 -8.10
N TRP A 45 2.40 18.40 -7.14
CA TRP A 45 2.15 18.14 -5.72
C TRP A 45 0.74 18.57 -5.29
N GLY A 46 -0.04 17.62 -4.78
CA GLY A 46 -1.45 17.79 -4.46
C GLY A 46 -1.72 18.74 -3.29
N ARG A 47 -2.96 19.21 -3.25
CA ARG A 47 -3.51 20.04 -2.17
C ARG A 47 -4.53 19.25 -1.37
N ASP A 48 -4.47 19.41 -0.05
CA ASP A 48 -5.43 18.88 0.90
C ASP A 48 -6.43 19.97 1.28
N THR A 49 -7.70 19.61 1.52
CA THR A 49 -8.76 20.57 1.87
C THR A 49 -8.56 21.21 3.24
N ARG A 50 -7.93 20.51 4.19
CA ARG A 50 -7.80 20.97 5.58
C ARG A 50 -6.56 21.82 5.79
N ASN A 51 -5.42 21.40 5.23
CA ASN A 51 -4.12 22.03 5.46
C ASN A 51 -3.50 22.64 4.19
N GLY A 52 -4.21 22.61 3.06
CA GLY A 52 -3.80 23.25 1.81
C GLY A 52 -2.76 22.49 0.99
N LYS A 53 -2.05 21.48 1.56
CA LYS A 53 -1.06 20.63 0.90
C LYS A 53 -1.07 19.21 1.46
N VAL A 54 -0.91 18.22 0.59
CA VAL A 54 -0.59 16.84 1.01
C VAL A 54 0.80 16.83 1.64
N ASP A 55 0.99 16.14 2.77
CA ASP A 55 2.28 16.11 3.46
C ASP A 55 3.23 15.07 2.86
N LEU A 56 2.70 13.88 2.56
CA LEU A 56 3.46 12.81 1.92
C LEU A 56 2.60 11.91 1.02
N TYR A 57 3.26 11.18 0.14
CA TYR A 57 2.65 10.10 -0.64
C TYR A 57 3.26 8.77 -0.27
N THR A 58 2.46 7.71 -0.28
CA THR A 58 2.94 6.33 -0.33
C THR A 58 2.68 5.77 -1.73
N VAL A 59 3.67 5.08 -2.28
CA VAL A 59 3.62 4.47 -3.61
C VAL A 59 3.91 2.99 -3.45
N ASN A 60 3.01 2.13 -3.94
CA ASN A 60 3.23 0.69 -3.99
C ASN A 60 3.30 0.22 -5.45
N ILE A 61 4.37 -0.49 -5.80
CA ILE A 61 4.57 -1.08 -7.13
C ILE A 61 4.60 -2.60 -6.97
N PRO A 62 3.62 -3.34 -7.51
CA PRO A 62 3.63 -4.80 -7.46
C PRO A 62 4.73 -5.34 -8.37
N MET A 63 5.56 -6.25 -7.84
CA MET A 63 6.57 -6.97 -8.62
C MET A 63 5.92 -8.19 -9.27
N ILE A 64 5.32 -7.97 -10.44
CA ILE A 64 4.55 -8.95 -11.21
C ILE A 64 4.94 -8.94 -12.70
N PRO A 65 4.70 -10.03 -13.46
CA PRO A 65 5.11 -10.16 -14.86
C PRO A 65 4.67 -9.02 -15.79
N GLN A 66 3.53 -8.39 -15.49
CA GLN A 66 2.96 -7.28 -16.24
C GLN A 66 3.93 -6.09 -16.36
N LEU A 67 4.84 -5.91 -15.38
CA LEU A 67 5.92 -4.91 -15.46
C LEU A 67 6.76 -5.03 -16.73
N ALA A 68 7.02 -6.26 -17.19
CA ALA A 68 7.86 -6.53 -18.35
C ALA A 68 7.10 -6.46 -19.68
N THR A 69 5.79 -6.23 -19.65
CA THR A 69 5.00 -6.06 -20.87
C THR A 69 5.15 -4.64 -21.43
N PRO A 70 4.97 -4.42 -22.75
CA PRO A 70 5.04 -3.09 -23.34
C PRO A 70 4.04 -2.09 -22.75
N ASP A 71 2.88 -2.57 -22.30
CA ASP A 71 1.82 -1.76 -21.69
C ASP A 71 2.19 -1.33 -20.26
N GLY A 72 3.06 -2.11 -19.59
CA GLY A 72 3.50 -1.86 -18.23
C GLY A 72 2.38 -2.01 -17.20
N LEU A 73 2.38 -1.12 -16.21
CA LEU A 73 1.41 -1.11 -15.11
C LEU A 73 0.67 0.21 -15.05
N ASP A 74 -0.65 0.12 -15.03
CA ASP A 74 -1.49 1.24 -14.69
C ASP A 74 -1.26 1.63 -13.22
N THR A 75 -1.22 2.94 -12.98
CA THR A 75 -1.11 3.51 -11.65
C THR A 75 -2.42 4.18 -11.27
N TYR A 76 -2.92 3.91 -10.07
CA TYR A 76 -4.18 4.47 -9.58
C TYR A 76 -3.98 5.31 -8.32
N TRP A 77 -4.80 6.34 -8.17
CA TRP A 77 -5.04 6.95 -6.87
C TRP A 77 -5.79 5.97 -5.98
N ALA A 78 -5.32 5.80 -4.76
CA ALA A 78 -5.92 4.90 -3.78
C ALA A 78 -6.10 5.59 -2.42
N PHE A 79 -7.05 5.08 -1.64
CA PHE A 79 -7.14 5.34 -0.20
C PHE A 79 -6.55 4.17 0.59
N MET A 80 -6.24 4.37 1.86
CA MET A 80 -5.59 3.34 2.66
C MET A 80 -6.58 2.23 3.00
N TRP A 81 -6.23 0.99 2.68
CA TRP A 81 -6.94 -0.16 3.18
C TRP A 81 -6.67 -0.33 4.67
N ARG A 82 -7.74 -0.28 5.47
CA ARG A 82 -7.66 -0.50 6.92
C ARG A 82 -7.79 -1.99 7.20
N ASN A 83 -6.69 -2.60 7.63
CA ASN A 83 -6.62 -4.02 7.98
C ASN A 83 -5.95 -4.22 9.36
N SER A 84 -5.98 -5.45 9.85
CA SER A 84 -5.37 -5.86 11.11
C SER A 84 -4.85 -7.28 11.03
N TYR A 85 -3.87 -7.61 11.86
CA TYR A 85 -3.51 -9.00 12.12
C TYR A 85 -4.71 -9.77 12.67
N GLY A 86 -4.73 -11.08 12.42
CA GLY A 86 -5.59 -12.00 13.14
C GLY A 86 -5.05 -12.28 14.54
N GLN A 87 -5.13 -13.54 14.97
CA GLN A 87 -4.56 -13.97 16.25
C GLN A 87 -3.02 -13.85 16.24
N LEU A 88 -2.43 -13.29 17.30
CA LEU A 88 -0.98 -13.08 17.40
C LEU A 88 -0.22 -14.27 18.01
N PHE A 89 -0.89 -15.03 18.86
CA PHE A 89 -0.28 -16.08 19.67
C PHE A 89 -1.06 -17.38 19.55
N LYS A 90 -0.36 -18.48 19.33
CA LYS A 90 -0.93 -19.84 19.36
C LYS A 90 -0.66 -20.44 20.74
N ALA A 91 -1.70 -20.99 21.38
CA ALA A 91 -1.52 -21.75 22.62
C ALA A 91 -0.75 -23.05 22.31
N LEU A 92 0.23 -23.36 23.17
CA LEU A 92 0.99 -24.61 23.06
C LEU A 92 0.28 -25.72 23.83
N ASP A 93 0.24 -26.91 23.25
CA ASP A 93 -0.35 -28.09 23.88
C ASP A 93 0.48 -28.53 25.11
N GLU A 94 -0.16 -29.20 26.07
CA GLU A 94 0.48 -29.69 27.31
C GLU A 94 1.70 -30.59 27.05
N ASN A 95 1.76 -31.24 25.87
CA ASN A 95 2.89 -32.06 25.45
C ASN A 95 4.17 -31.25 25.13
N GLN A 96 4.07 -29.93 24.99
CA GLN A 96 5.19 -29.05 24.66
C GLN A 96 5.60 -28.15 25.82
N VAL A 97 4.96 -28.27 26.98
CA VAL A 97 5.05 -27.31 28.06
C VAL A 97 5.07 -28.01 29.41
N THR A 98 5.74 -27.40 30.40
CA THR A 98 5.67 -27.83 31.80
C THR A 98 4.21 -27.88 32.27
N MET A 99 3.78 -29.04 32.77
CA MET A 99 2.44 -29.25 33.34
C MET A 99 2.04 -28.13 34.30
N GLY A 100 0.90 -27.49 34.05
CA GLY A 100 0.38 -26.39 34.86
C GLY A 100 0.87 -24.98 34.48
N VAL A 101 1.68 -24.84 33.44
CA VAL A 101 2.12 -23.53 32.92
C VAL A 101 1.44 -23.26 31.57
N LEU A 102 0.69 -22.17 31.49
CA LEU A 102 0.09 -21.71 30.23
C LEU A 102 1.18 -21.06 29.36
N SER A 103 1.53 -21.69 28.24
CA SER A 103 2.52 -21.16 27.30
C SER A 103 1.92 -20.86 25.93
N PHE A 104 2.45 -19.80 25.32
CA PHE A 104 2.03 -19.32 24.02
C PHE A 104 3.25 -19.11 23.11
N GLU A 105 3.10 -19.47 21.85
CA GLU A 105 4.09 -19.19 20.81
C GLU A 105 3.64 -17.97 19.98
N TRP A 106 4.58 -17.07 19.69
CA TRP A 106 4.35 -15.99 18.72
C TRP A 106 4.12 -16.59 17.33
N SER A 107 2.88 -16.52 16.87
CA SER A 107 2.44 -17.11 15.61
C SER A 107 1.33 -16.23 15.02
N PRO A 108 1.70 -15.04 14.50
CA PRO A 108 0.71 -14.10 14.01
C PRO A 108 0.03 -14.63 12.75
N ASP A 109 -1.29 -14.65 12.76
CA ASP A 109 -2.10 -14.89 11.57
C ASP A 109 -2.09 -13.66 10.68
N ILE A 110 -1.21 -13.70 9.68
CA ILE A 110 -1.02 -12.63 8.70
C ILE A 110 -1.86 -12.85 7.43
N LYS A 111 -2.64 -13.93 7.33
CA LYS A 111 -3.44 -14.22 6.13
C LYS A 111 -4.36 -13.07 5.74
N PRO A 112 -5.05 -12.38 6.69
CA PRO A 112 -5.90 -11.24 6.34
C PRO A 112 -5.15 -10.07 5.71
N LEU A 113 -3.82 -10.01 5.85
CA LEU A 113 -2.97 -8.94 5.31
C LEU A 113 -2.37 -9.31 3.94
N VAL A 114 -1.92 -10.56 3.81
CA VAL A 114 -1.13 -11.02 2.65
C VAL A 114 -1.99 -11.64 1.56
N SER A 115 -3.10 -12.27 1.93
CA SER A 115 -4.01 -12.95 0.99
C SER A 115 -5.46 -12.74 1.43
N PRO A 116 -5.93 -11.49 1.49
CA PRO A 116 -7.33 -11.19 1.79
C PRO A 116 -8.25 -11.73 0.70
N ASP A 117 -9.52 -11.98 1.07
CA ASP A 117 -10.56 -12.23 0.10
C ASP A 117 -10.85 -10.93 -0.67
N ILE A 118 -10.66 -10.96 -1.99
CA ILE A 118 -10.85 -9.83 -2.90
C ILE A 118 -12.26 -9.24 -2.76
N SER A 119 -13.28 -10.07 -2.49
CA SER A 119 -14.66 -9.61 -2.33
C SER A 119 -14.88 -8.73 -1.10
N THR A 120 -13.96 -8.79 -0.13
CA THR A 120 -14.00 -8.00 1.10
C THR A 120 -13.22 -6.69 1.01
N LEU A 121 -12.42 -6.51 -0.05
CA LEU A 121 -11.58 -5.34 -0.21
C LEU A 121 -12.41 -4.14 -0.72
N PRO A 122 -12.33 -2.98 -0.05
CA PRO A 122 -12.98 -1.77 -0.55
C PRO A 122 -12.42 -1.38 -1.92
N ILE A 123 -13.30 -1.28 -2.93
CA ILE A 123 -12.91 -0.84 -4.28
C ILE A 123 -12.27 0.56 -4.19
N GLY A 124 -11.11 0.71 -4.84
CA GLY A 124 -10.32 1.95 -4.80
C GLY A 124 -9.37 2.05 -3.59
N SER A 125 -9.36 1.08 -2.68
CA SER A 125 -8.29 0.98 -1.67
C SER A 125 -6.99 0.48 -2.30
N ASP A 126 -5.87 0.76 -1.64
CA ASP A 126 -4.55 0.27 -2.05
C ASP A 126 -4.47 -1.27 -2.02
N GLY A 127 -5.10 -1.92 -1.03
CA GLY A 127 -5.25 -3.38 -0.97
C GLY A 127 -6.00 -3.96 -2.17
N TRP A 128 -7.17 -3.39 -2.52
CA TRP A 128 -7.94 -3.81 -3.69
C TRP A 128 -7.12 -3.65 -4.99
N ALA A 129 -6.48 -2.50 -5.17
CA ALA A 129 -5.71 -2.21 -6.37
C ALA A 129 -4.48 -3.13 -6.51
N PHE A 130 -3.84 -3.47 -5.39
CA PHE A 130 -2.76 -4.46 -5.39
C PHE A 130 -3.24 -5.84 -5.85
N SER A 131 -4.39 -6.31 -5.38
CA SER A 131 -5.00 -7.59 -5.82
C SER A 131 -5.39 -7.58 -7.30
N MET A 132 -5.70 -6.42 -7.87
CA MET A 132 -5.96 -6.25 -9.30
C MET A 132 -4.68 -6.13 -10.15
N GLY A 133 -3.50 -6.09 -9.50
CA GLY A 133 -2.23 -5.94 -10.18
C GLY A 133 -1.98 -4.52 -10.67
N TYR A 134 -2.37 -3.49 -9.90
CA TYR A 134 -2.09 -2.09 -10.19
C TYR A 134 -1.03 -1.49 -9.27
N ALA A 135 -0.30 -0.50 -9.76
CA ALA A 135 0.48 0.38 -8.90
C ALA A 135 -0.44 1.41 -8.23
N THR A 136 -0.11 1.84 -7.02
CA THR A 136 -0.98 2.74 -6.24
C THR A 136 -0.23 3.95 -5.72
N VAL A 137 -0.90 5.09 -5.70
CA VAL A 137 -0.46 6.29 -4.98
C VAL A 137 -1.53 6.69 -3.95
N THR A 138 -1.13 6.77 -2.68
CA THR A 138 -2.01 7.16 -1.57
C THR A 138 -1.49 8.45 -0.93
N PRO A 139 -2.27 9.55 -0.95
CA PRO A 139 -1.92 10.79 -0.28
C PRO A 139 -2.19 10.71 1.23
N LEU A 140 -1.21 11.06 2.06
CA LEU A 140 -1.32 11.02 3.51
C LEU A 140 -0.91 12.34 4.16
N MET A 141 -1.44 12.55 5.37
CA MET A 141 -1.11 13.64 6.25
C MET A 141 -0.16 13.17 7.35
N ALA A 142 0.75 14.04 7.78
CA ALA A 142 1.66 13.80 8.89
C ALA A 142 0.97 13.93 10.27
N CYS A 143 -0.31 13.56 10.34
CA CYS A 143 -1.14 13.53 11.55
C CYS A 143 -1.92 12.22 11.70
N PHE A 144 -1.40 11.12 11.10
CA PHE A 144 -2.03 9.80 11.08
C PHE A 144 -3.41 9.77 10.39
N ALA A 145 -3.66 10.72 9.47
CA ALA A 145 -4.87 10.80 8.68
C ALA A 145 -4.58 10.67 7.18
N GLU A 146 -5.57 10.17 6.43
CA GLU A 146 -5.58 10.31 4.97
C GLU A 146 -5.79 11.78 4.58
N ALA A 147 -5.23 12.19 3.45
CA ALA A 147 -5.54 13.49 2.89
C ALA A 147 -6.93 13.47 2.25
N GLU A 148 -7.70 14.54 2.43
CA GLU A 148 -9.00 14.73 1.79
C GLU A 148 -8.79 15.48 0.47
N SER A 149 -9.25 14.88 -0.63
CA SER A 149 -9.20 15.53 -1.95
C SER A 149 -10.22 16.66 -2.05
N CYS A 150 -9.85 17.80 -2.63
CA CYS A 150 -10.74 18.96 -2.87
C CYS A 150 -11.90 18.72 -3.85
N GLU A 151 -12.10 17.51 -4.37
CA GLU A 151 -13.22 17.20 -5.27
C GLU A 151 -14.31 16.46 -4.47
N GLU A 152 -15.38 17.19 -4.16
CA GLU A 152 -16.53 16.74 -3.38
C GLU A 152 -17.52 15.87 -4.18
N THR A 153 -18.28 15.07 -3.42
CA THR A 153 -19.56 14.40 -3.67
C THR A 153 -19.57 12.90 -4.05
N ASP A 154 -19.96 12.15 -3.03
CA ASP A 154 -20.61 10.84 -2.93
C ASP A 154 -21.01 10.11 -4.24
N CYS A 155 -20.26 9.05 -4.56
CA CYS A 155 -20.70 7.81 -5.23
C CYS A 155 -19.49 6.88 -5.29
N ALA A 156 -19.47 5.81 -4.48
CA ALA A 156 -18.47 4.73 -4.43
C ALA A 156 -17.12 5.10 -5.09
N ARG A 157 -16.18 5.67 -4.31
CA ARG A 157 -14.87 6.19 -4.77
C ARG A 157 -14.30 5.35 -5.91
N LYS A 158 -14.60 5.73 -7.15
CA LYS A 158 -14.21 4.93 -8.31
C LYS A 158 -12.69 4.97 -8.41
N PRO A 159 -12.02 3.85 -8.73
CA PRO A 159 -10.59 3.85 -8.95
C PRO A 159 -10.24 4.89 -10.01
N ARG A 160 -9.37 5.86 -9.66
CA ARG A 160 -9.00 6.95 -10.56
C ARG A 160 -7.59 6.72 -11.09
N LEU A 161 -7.48 6.51 -12.40
CA LEU A 161 -6.19 6.35 -13.08
C LEU A 161 -5.34 7.62 -12.88
N LEU A 162 -4.10 7.44 -12.45
CA LEU A 162 -3.06 8.46 -12.44
C LEU A 162 -2.40 8.50 -13.82
N ARG A 163 -2.67 9.57 -14.57
CA ARG A 163 -2.05 9.78 -15.89
C ARG A 163 -0.62 10.28 -15.71
N LEU A 164 0.34 9.36 -15.80
CA LEU A 164 1.79 9.58 -15.63
C LEU A 164 2.48 10.20 -16.84
#